data_AF-A0A5C5Z4T2-F1
#
_entry.id   AF-A0A5C5Z4T2-F1
#
_cell.length_a   1.000
_cell.length_b   1.000
_cell.length_c   1.000
_cell.angle_alpha   90.00
_cell.angle_beta   90.00
_cell.angle_gamma   90.00
#
_symmetry.space_group_name_H-M   'P 1'
#
loop_
_entity.id
_entity.type
_entity.pdbx_description
1 polymer ?
#
loop_
_entity_poly.entity_id
_entity_poly.type
_entity_poly.pdbx_seq_one_letter_code
_entity_poly.pdbx_strand_id
1 'polypeptide(L)'
;MNYSDRYTAAEISKEHFRLALRFAERADTINRRKRTDKEKIRVGYLAADFYMHPVGKLMLPILEAHDRDCFHLSVYHDGDHEDATTQLTRQTVDPTNR
;
A
#
# COMPACT_ATOMS: atom_id res chain seq x y z
N MET A 1 7.39 16.73 0.72
CA MET A 1 7.28 17.13 2.15
C MET A 1 8.22 16.34 3.05
N ASN A 2 8.29 15.01 2.94
CA ASN A 2 9.06 14.16 3.87
C ASN A 2 10.60 14.28 3.84
N TYR A 3 11.20 14.91 2.81
CA TYR A 3 12.66 15.04 2.65
C TYR A 3 13.09 16.46 2.28
N SER A 4 12.37 17.46 2.82
CA SER A 4 12.61 18.87 2.51
C SER A 4 13.33 19.55 3.67
N ASP A 5 14.50 20.13 3.42
CA ASP A 5 15.24 20.92 4.41
C ASP A 5 14.54 22.24 4.80
N ARG A 6 13.47 22.60 4.07
CA ARG A 6 12.68 23.82 4.32
C ARG A 6 11.75 23.75 5.54
N TYR A 7 11.51 22.57 6.10
CA TYR A 7 10.55 22.38 7.19
C TYR A 7 11.16 21.53 8.30
N THR A 8 10.88 21.88 9.55
CA THR A 8 11.24 21.06 10.71
C THR A 8 10.38 19.80 10.77
N ALA A 9 10.86 18.76 11.46
CA ALA A 9 10.09 17.53 11.68
C ALA A 9 8.75 17.79 12.40
N ALA A 10 8.71 18.77 13.31
CA ALA A 10 7.50 19.14 14.02
C ALA A 10 6.44 19.77 13.08
N GLU A 11 6.87 20.62 12.14
CA GLU A 11 5.97 21.24 11.15
C GLU A 11 5.42 20.20 10.17
N ILE A 12 6.27 19.28 9.71
CA ILE A 12 5.86 18.15 8.86
C ILE A 12 4.82 17.30 9.60
N SER A 13 5.07 16.95 10.86
CA SER A 13 4.15 16.17 11.70
C SER A 13 2.80 16.87 11.90
N LYS A 14 2.83 18.17 12.23
CA LYS A 14 1.61 18.98 12.39
C LYS A 14 0.75 18.98 11.13
N GLU A 15 1.38 19.09 9.96
CA GLU A 15 0.68 19.10 8.69
C GLU A 15 0.08 17.73 8.32
N HIS A 16 0.80 16.65 8.62
CA HIS A 16 0.27 15.28 8.52
C HIS A 16 -0.99 15.11 9.37
N PHE A 17 -0.98 15.56 10.63
CA PHE A 17 -2.18 15.50 11.48
C PHE A 17 -3.32 16.35 10.93
N ARG A 18 -3.04 17.56 10.46
CA ARG A 18 -4.06 18.46 9.89
C ARG A 18 -4.78 17.81 8.70
N LEU A 19 -4.04 17.16 7.81
CA LEU A 19 -4.61 16.45 6.67
C LEU A 19 -5.33 15.18 7.09
N ALA A 20 -4.73 14.36 7.96
CA ALA A 20 -5.32 13.12 8.44
C ALA A 20 -6.68 13.34 9.12
N LEU A 21 -6.84 14.44 9.86
CA LEU A 21 -8.10 14.81 10.50
C LEU A 21 -9.25 15.03 9.51
N ARG A 22 -8.97 15.38 8.24
CA ARG A 22 -10.00 15.49 7.19
C ARG A 22 -10.58 14.14 6.79
N PHE A 23 -9.88 13.05 7.11
CA PHE A 23 -10.27 11.67 6.81
C PHE A 23 -10.47 10.85 8.09
N ALA A 24 -10.55 11.51 9.26
CA ALA A 24 -10.69 10.84 10.55
C ALA A 24 -12.11 10.33 10.80
N GLU A 25 -13.10 10.79 10.02
CA GLU A 25 -14.44 10.25 10.08
C GLU A 25 -14.42 8.78 9.65
N ARG A 26 -15.07 7.96 10.48
CA ARG A 26 -15.14 6.52 10.24
C ARG A 26 -16.05 6.29 9.04
N ALA A 27 -15.54 5.58 8.05
CA ALA A 27 -16.36 5.16 6.91
C ALA A 27 -17.58 4.35 7.38
N ASP A 28 -18.68 4.48 6.63
CA ASP A 28 -19.90 3.73 6.87
C ASP A 28 -19.64 2.22 6.87
N THR A 29 -20.39 1.51 7.69
CA THR A 29 -20.32 0.06 7.72
C THR A 29 -20.91 -0.52 6.44
N ILE A 30 -20.06 -1.17 5.64
CA ILE A 30 -20.50 -1.94 4.49
C ILE A 30 -20.96 -3.35 4.90
N ASN A 31 -21.90 -3.91 4.16
CA ASN A 31 -22.31 -5.30 4.32
C ASN A 31 -21.12 -6.22 4.04
N ARG A 32 -20.67 -6.95 5.07
CA ARG A 32 -19.57 -7.89 4.93
C ARG A 32 -20.05 -9.16 4.26
N ARG A 33 -19.36 -9.57 3.20
CA ARG A 33 -19.53 -10.89 2.60
C ARG A 33 -19.18 -11.98 3.61
N LYS A 34 -20.01 -13.02 3.72
CA LYS A 34 -19.67 -14.25 4.45
C LYS A 34 -18.58 -15.00 3.68
N ARG A 35 -17.49 -15.34 4.37
CA ARG A 35 -16.39 -16.13 3.82
C ARG A 35 -16.60 -17.60 4.12
N THR A 36 -16.13 -18.47 3.23
CA THR A 36 -16.07 -19.91 3.53
C THR A 36 -14.85 -20.20 4.39
N ASP A 37 -14.90 -21.28 5.15
CA ASP A 37 -13.74 -21.72 5.91
C ASP A 37 -12.59 -22.03 4.96
N LYS A 38 -11.36 -21.61 5.31
CA LYS A 38 -10.14 -21.70 4.46
C LYS A 38 -10.08 -20.81 3.20
N GLU A 39 -11.04 -19.92 2.95
CA GLU A 39 -10.91 -18.94 1.86
C GLU A 39 -9.76 -17.96 2.14
N LYS A 40 -8.88 -17.67 1.16
CA LYS A 40 -7.81 -16.66 1.35
C LYS A 40 -8.38 -15.25 1.55
N ILE A 41 -7.74 -14.44 2.39
CA ILE A 41 -8.03 -13.01 2.50
C ILE A 41 -7.51 -12.30 1.25
N ARG A 42 -8.38 -11.58 0.55
CA ARG A 42 -7.99 -10.78 -0.62
C ARG A 42 -7.70 -9.35 -0.18
N VAL A 43 -6.49 -8.86 -0.44
CA VAL A 43 -6.06 -7.50 -0.08
C VAL A 43 -5.65 -6.77 -1.35
N GLY A 44 -6.25 -5.60 -1.57
CA GLY A 44 -5.91 -4.69 -2.66
C GLY A 44 -5.15 -3.48 -2.14
N TYR A 45 -3.94 -3.25 -2.64
CA TYR A 45 -3.17 -2.02 -2.39
C TYR A 45 -3.28 -1.11 -3.61
N LEU A 46 -3.70 0.14 -3.42
CA LEU A 46 -3.85 1.15 -4.47
C LEU A 46 -2.95 2.34 -4.15
N ALA A 47 -2.05 2.68 -5.06
CA ALA A 47 -1.19 3.85 -4.98
C ALA A 47 -0.59 4.18 -6.36
N ALA A 48 -0.21 5.45 -6.58
CA ALA A 48 0.43 5.89 -7.81
C ALA A 48 1.97 5.71 -7.80
N ASP A 49 2.54 5.27 -6.69
CA ASP A 49 3.97 5.45 -6.38
C ASP A 49 4.66 4.19 -5.83
N PHE A 50 4.32 3.02 -6.38
CA PHE A 50 5.00 1.74 -6.11
C PHE A 50 6.41 1.59 -6.74
N TYR A 51 6.99 2.67 -7.26
CA TYR A 51 8.36 2.73 -7.76
C TYR A 51 9.35 3.08 -6.64
N MET A 52 10.58 3.51 -6.95
CA MET A 52 11.60 3.99 -6.00
C MET A 52 11.21 5.33 -5.33
N HIS A 53 10.03 5.34 -4.71
CA HIS A 53 9.41 6.37 -3.89
C HIS A 53 9.14 5.80 -2.49
N PRO A 54 8.93 6.62 -1.45
CA PRO A 54 8.64 6.12 -0.10
C PRO A 54 7.59 5.02 -0.01
N VAL A 55 6.49 5.11 -0.76
CA VAL A 55 5.45 4.07 -0.75
C VAL A 55 6.00 2.75 -1.28
N GLY A 56 6.57 2.71 -2.48
CA GLY A 56 7.19 1.49 -3.01
C GLY A 56 8.25 0.89 -2.09
N LYS A 57 9.14 1.73 -1.52
CA LYS A 57 10.18 1.29 -0.57
C LYS A 57 9.63 0.65 0.71
N LEU A 58 8.57 1.23 1.28
CA LEU A 58 7.96 0.72 2.50
C LEU A 58 7.05 -0.48 2.24
N MET A 59 6.37 -0.50 1.10
CA MET A 59 5.39 -1.53 0.77
C MET A 59 6.03 -2.82 0.26
N LEU A 60 7.11 -2.76 -0.52
CA LEU A 60 7.76 -3.96 -1.06
C LEU A 60 8.06 -5.04 -0.01
N PRO A 61 8.75 -4.75 1.12
CA PRO A 61 9.02 -5.78 2.12
C PRO A 61 7.76 -6.31 2.80
N ILE A 62 6.70 -5.49 2.91
CA ILE A 62 5.41 -5.92 3.46
C ILE A 62 4.74 -6.91 2.49
N LEU A 63 4.76 -6.62 1.19
CA LEU A 63 4.22 -7.52 0.17
C LEU A 63 4.97 -8.85 0.17
N GLU A 64 6.29 -8.83 0.26
CA GLU A 64 7.13 -10.04 0.33
C GLU A 64 6.81 -10.91 1.55
N ALA A 65 6.54 -10.29 2.71
CA ALA A 65 6.31 -10.99 3.97
C ALA A 65 4.90 -11.60 4.14
N HIS A 66 3.95 -11.35 3.23
CA HIS A 66 2.61 -11.92 3.35
C HIS A 66 2.62 -13.44 3.18
N ASP A 67 1.96 -14.14 4.11
CA ASP A 67 1.69 -15.57 4.02
C ASP A 67 0.75 -15.86 2.83
N ARG A 68 1.28 -16.54 1.82
CA ARG A 68 0.55 -16.82 0.57
C ARG A 68 -0.48 -17.92 0.70
N ASP A 69 -0.49 -18.68 1.79
CA ASP A 69 -1.54 -19.65 2.10
C ASP A 69 -2.76 -18.96 2.73
N CYS A 70 -2.54 -17.86 3.45
CA CYS A 70 -3.60 -17.07 4.06
C CYS A 70 -4.11 -15.93 3.16
N PHE A 71 -3.26 -15.35 2.31
CA PHE A 71 -3.54 -14.10 1.59
C PHE A 71 -3.39 -14.22 0.07
N HIS A 72 -4.24 -13.50 -0.64
CA HIS A 72 -4.12 -13.19 -2.07
C HIS A 72 -3.99 -11.68 -2.22
N LEU A 73 -2.92 -11.23 -2.86
CA LEU A 73 -2.59 -9.82 -3.00
C LEU A 73 -2.89 -9.33 -4.41
N SER A 74 -3.36 -8.10 -4.51
CA SER A 74 -3.45 -7.36 -5.76
C SER A 74 -2.89 -5.96 -5.53
N VAL A 75 -2.07 -5.49 -6.47
CA VAL A 75 -1.53 -4.13 -6.45
C VAL A 75 -2.08 -3.38 -7.65
N TYR A 76 -2.72 -2.25 -7.39
CA TYR A 76 -3.24 -1.32 -8.38
C TYR A 76 -2.28 -0.13 -8.42
N HIS A 77 -1.44 -0.09 -9.45
CA HIS A 77 -0.53 1.01 -9.69
C HIS A 77 -1.20 2.03 -10.63
N ASP A 78 -1.54 3.21 -10.09
CA ASP A 78 -2.23 4.30 -10.81
C ASP A 78 -1.26 5.44 -11.18
N GLY A 79 -0.02 5.08 -11.50
CA GLY A 79 1.04 6.03 -11.87
C GLY A 79 1.66 5.67 -13.22
N ASP A 80 2.29 6.66 -13.84
CA ASP A 80 2.95 6.49 -15.15
C ASP A 80 4.43 6.07 -15.03
N HIS A 81 4.97 6.01 -13.82
CA HIS A 81 6.39 5.76 -13.58
C HIS A 81 6.66 4.32 -13.18
N GLU A 82 7.43 3.61 -14.01
CA GLU A 82 7.89 2.26 -13.74
C GLU A 82 9.41 2.18 -13.63
N ASP A 83 9.87 1.39 -12.67
CA ASP A 83 11.29 1.07 -12.43
C ASP A 83 11.49 -0.34 -11.85
N ALA A 84 12.70 -0.65 -11.40
CA ALA A 84 13.03 -1.93 -10.80
C ALA A 84 12.14 -2.28 -9.59
N THR A 85 11.72 -1.30 -8.77
CA THR A 85 10.84 -1.54 -7.62
C THR A 85 9.42 -1.91 -8.09
N THR A 86 8.92 -1.29 -9.15
CA THR A 86 7.61 -1.70 -9.74
C THR A 86 7.66 -3.11 -10.30
N GLN A 87 8.78 -3.50 -10.92
CA GLN A 87 8.97 -4.85 -11.45
C GLN A 87 9.05 -5.90 -10.34
N LEU A 88 9.81 -5.64 -9.28
CA LEU A 88 9.86 -6.49 -8.09
C LEU A 88 8.49 -6.60 -7.42
N THR A 89 7.76 -5.50 -7.31
CA THR A 89 6.38 -5.49 -6.78
C THR A 89 5.48 -6.42 -7.59
N ARG A 90 5.52 -6.33 -8.92
CA ARG A 90 4.75 -7.18 -9.83
C ARG A 90 5.09 -8.67 -9.64
N GLN A 91 6.38 -9.01 -9.60
CA GLN A 91 6.85 -10.38 -9.35
C GLN A 91 6.42 -10.93 -7.98
N THR A 92 6.37 -10.06 -6.98
CA THR A 92 5.99 -10.43 -5.62
C THR A 92 4.49 -10.71 -5.49
N VAL A 93 3.62 -10.10 -6.30
CA VAL A 93 2.17 -10.25 -6.19
C VAL A 93 1.54 -11.19 -7.21
N ASP A 94 2.19 -11.41 -8.36
CA ASP A 94 1.75 -12.38 -9.37
C ASP A 94 2.49 -13.73 -9.24
N PRO A 95 1.85 -14.77 -8.68
CA PRO A 95 2.47 -16.09 -8.56
C PRO A 95 2.55 -16.88 -9.88
N THR A 96 2.03 -16.35 -11.00
CA THR A 96 1.92 -17.07 -12.29
C THR A 96 3.25 -17.22 -13.05
N ASN A 97 4.39 -16.91 -12.44
CA ASN A 97 5.72 -17.00 -13.07
C ASN A 97 6.70 -17.92 -12.31
N ARG A 98 6.18 -18.94 -11.61
CA ARG A 98 6.98 -20.04 -11.03
C ARG A 98 6.60 -21.38 -11.62
#